data_AF-A0A951H2R9-F1
#
_entry.id   AF-A0A951H2R9-F1
#
_cell.length_a   1.000
_cell.length_b   1.000
_cell.length_c   1.000
_cell.angle_alpha   90.00
_cell.angle_beta   90.00
_cell.angle_gamma   90.00
#
_symmetry.space_group_name_H-M   'P 1'
#
loop_
_entity.id
_entity.type
_entity.pdbx_description
1 polymer ?
#
loop_
_entity_poly.entity_id
_entity_poly.type
_entity_poly.pdbx_seq_one_letter_code
_entity_poly.pdbx_strand_id
1 'polypeptide(L)'
;MKTSSGKEPSRRTDWARLDAQTDEQIAAAIRDDPDAASIADAEWFASAKLVLPEPKEQISIRLDRDVLEHFRKYPRYQTRINAILRAAMEHEKKAG
;
A
#
# COMPACT_ATOMS: atom_id res chain seq x y z
N MET A 1 31.38 9.30 -29.50
CA MET A 1 30.13 9.65 -28.80
C MET A 1 30.43 9.79 -27.32
N LYS A 2 30.01 10.90 -26.70
CA LYS A 2 30.26 11.20 -25.27
C LYS A 2 29.25 10.48 -24.37
N THR A 3 29.74 10.16 -23.18
CA THR A 3 29.19 9.39 -22.07
C THR A 3 27.94 9.99 -21.41
N SER A 4 26.99 9.15 -21.00
CA SER A 4 26.08 9.43 -19.88
C SER A 4 26.24 8.34 -18.82
N SER A 5 27.15 8.57 -17.89
CA SER A 5 27.24 7.83 -16.63
C SER A 5 26.01 8.20 -15.78
N GLY A 6 24.96 7.38 -15.86
CA GLY A 6 23.81 7.46 -14.98
C GLY A 6 24.17 6.85 -13.63
N LYS A 7 24.27 7.71 -12.60
CA LYS A 7 24.48 7.31 -11.22
C LYS A 7 23.30 6.44 -10.76
N GLU A 8 23.52 5.14 -10.55
CA GLU A 8 22.48 4.25 -10.01
C GLU A 8 22.05 4.75 -8.61
N PRO A 9 20.74 4.79 -8.31
CA PRO A 9 20.27 5.10 -6.97
C PRO A 9 20.80 4.03 -6.02
N SER A 10 21.44 4.45 -4.91
CA SER A 10 21.99 3.54 -3.90
C SER A 10 20.95 2.50 -3.50
N ARG A 11 21.21 1.22 -3.82
CA ARG A 11 20.40 0.09 -3.35
C ARG A 11 20.35 0.15 -1.82
N ARG A 12 19.17 0.43 -1.27
CA ARG A 12 18.92 0.43 0.19
C ARG A 12 18.99 -0.97 0.80
N THR A 13 19.00 -2.00 -0.04
CA THR A 13 18.99 -3.40 0.37
C THR A 13 19.97 -4.18 -0.50
N ASP A 14 20.83 -4.97 0.15
CA ASP A 14 21.73 -5.93 -0.50
C ASP A 14 20.96 -7.23 -0.78
N TRP A 15 20.47 -7.34 -2.01
CA TRP A 15 19.64 -8.48 -2.45
C TRP A 15 20.43 -9.78 -2.56
N ALA A 16 21.71 -9.73 -2.92
CA ALA A 16 22.54 -10.92 -3.03
C ALA A 16 22.77 -11.57 -1.67
N ARG A 17 22.91 -10.74 -0.61
CA ARG A 17 22.98 -11.22 0.76
C ARG A 17 21.67 -11.88 1.21
N LEU A 18 20.52 -11.28 0.87
CA LEU A 18 19.21 -11.80 1.26
C LEU A 18 18.91 -13.14 0.58
N ASP A 19 19.20 -13.26 -0.72
CA ASP A 19 19.00 -14.49 -1.49
C ASP A 19 19.91 -15.64 -1.02
N ALA A 20 21.05 -15.33 -0.42
CA ALA A 20 21.99 -16.32 0.11
C ALA A 20 21.68 -16.75 1.56
N GLN A 21 20.69 -16.15 2.21
CA GLN A 21 20.34 -16.45 3.59
C GLN A 21 19.63 -17.80 3.68
N THR A 22 20.03 -18.66 4.61
CA THR A 22 19.43 -19.99 4.77
C THR A 22 18.17 -19.94 5.63
N ASP A 23 17.32 -20.96 5.49
CA ASP A 23 16.09 -21.09 6.28
C ASP A 23 16.37 -21.12 7.79
N GLU A 24 17.48 -21.72 8.22
CA GLU A 24 17.88 -21.74 9.63
C GLU A 24 18.25 -20.36 10.15
N GLN A 25 18.91 -19.55 9.31
CA GLN A 25 19.29 -18.17 9.65
C GLN A 25 18.05 -17.27 9.70
N ILE A 26 17.06 -17.52 8.85
CA ILE A 26 15.76 -16.83 8.88
C ILE A 26 15.00 -17.21 10.15
N ALA A 27 14.92 -18.50 10.48
CA ALA A 27 14.24 -18.99 11.68
C ALA A 27 14.91 -18.50 12.98
N ALA A 28 16.24 -18.39 13.00
CA ALA A 28 16.97 -17.78 14.12
C ALA A 28 16.65 -16.29 14.26
N ALA A 29 16.65 -15.53 13.14
CA ALA A 29 16.30 -14.12 13.14
C ALA A 29 14.87 -13.86 13.62
N ILE A 30 13.90 -14.69 13.23
CA ILE A 30 12.51 -14.61 13.70
C ILE A 30 12.42 -14.87 15.21
N ARG A 31 13.19 -15.83 15.74
CA ARG A 31 13.18 -16.15 17.17
C ARG A 31 13.79 -15.03 18.02
N ASP A 32 14.82 -14.37 17.49
CA ASP A 32 15.55 -13.32 18.19
C ASP A 32 14.88 -11.94 18.08
N ASP A 33 13.88 -11.80 17.19
CA ASP A 33 13.11 -10.57 17.00
C ASP A 33 11.79 -10.62 17.82
N PRO A 34 11.67 -9.84 18.92
CA PRO A 34 10.45 -9.80 19.72
C PRO A 34 9.26 -9.14 19.00
N ASP A 35 9.51 -8.32 17.97
CA ASP A 35 8.45 -7.73 17.12
C ASP A 35 7.98 -8.72 16.04
N ALA A 36 8.74 -9.79 15.79
CA ALA A 36 8.32 -10.89 14.94
C ALA A 36 7.32 -11.84 15.62
N ALA A 37 6.94 -11.57 16.88
CA ALA A 37 5.96 -12.32 17.65
C ALA A 37 4.69 -12.60 16.82
N SER A 38 4.55 -13.86 16.40
CA SER A 38 3.41 -14.52 15.74
C SER A 38 2.24 -13.61 15.33
N ILE A 39 2.45 -12.71 14.38
CA ILE A 39 1.40 -11.77 13.91
C ILE A 39 0.28 -12.50 13.13
N ALA A 40 0.36 -13.82 12.98
CA ALA A 40 -0.56 -14.58 12.14
C ALA A 40 -0.82 -16.01 12.67
N ASP A 41 -1.21 -16.11 13.95
CA ASP A 41 -1.68 -17.38 14.51
C ASP A 41 -2.94 -17.89 13.77
N ALA A 42 -3.23 -19.19 13.85
CA ALA A 42 -4.37 -19.80 13.17
C ALA A 42 -5.71 -19.13 13.54
N GLU A 43 -5.84 -18.64 14.78
CA GLU A 43 -7.00 -17.86 15.24
C GLU A 43 -7.11 -16.49 14.56
N TRP A 44 -5.97 -15.84 14.28
CA TRP A 44 -5.94 -14.57 13.55
C TRP A 44 -6.46 -14.79 12.12
N PHE A 45 -5.97 -15.81 11.42
CA PHE A 45 -6.44 -16.16 10.07
C PHE A 45 -7.90 -16.61 10.05
N ALA A 46 -8.39 -17.29 11.09
CA ALA A 46 -9.79 -17.72 11.17
C ALA A 46 -10.78 -16.53 11.16
N SER A 47 -10.36 -15.37 11.68
CA SER A 47 -11.15 -14.14 11.68
C SER A 47 -10.83 -13.18 10.52
N ALA A 48 -9.74 -13.44 9.78
CA ALA A 48 -9.29 -12.59 8.71
C ALA A 48 -10.27 -12.63 7.53
N LYS A 49 -10.80 -11.46 7.14
CA LYS A 49 -11.64 -11.33 5.95
C LYS A 49 -10.75 -11.10 4.74
N LEU A 50 -10.84 -11.99 3.75
CA LEU A 50 -10.23 -11.76 2.45
C LEU A 50 -10.95 -10.60 1.76
N VAL A 51 -10.30 -9.45 1.67
CA VAL A 51 -10.78 -8.30 0.90
C VAL A 51 -10.08 -8.31 -0.44
N LEU A 52 -10.72 -8.92 -1.44
CA LEU A 52 -10.24 -8.79 -2.82
C LEU A 52 -10.52 -7.37 -3.32
N PRO A 53 -9.53 -6.67 -3.88
CA PRO A 53 -9.76 -5.35 -4.44
C PRO A 53 -10.62 -5.49 -5.69
N GLU A 54 -11.89 -5.09 -5.61
CA GLU A 54 -12.72 -4.99 -6.80
C GLU A 54 -12.16 -3.91 -7.75
N PRO A 55 -12.12 -4.18 -9.06
CA PRO A 55 -11.70 -3.19 -10.04
C PRO A 55 -12.64 -1.98 -9.97
N LYS A 56 -12.06 -0.79 -9.98
CA LYS A 56 -12.85 0.45 -9.99
C LYS A 56 -13.44 0.65 -11.39
N GLU A 57 -14.71 0.98 -11.45
CA GLU A 57 -15.33 1.39 -12.71
C GLU A 57 -14.80 2.76 -13.15
N GLN A 58 -14.34 2.84 -14.40
CA GLN A 58 -13.89 4.09 -14.99
C GLN A 58 -15.09 4.85 -15.54
N ILE A 59 -15.48 5.91 -14.83
CA ILE A 59 -16.57 6.80 -15.23
C ILE A 59 -16.06 8.23 -15.47
N SER A 60 -16.77 8.98 -16.31
CA SER A 60 -16.57 10.42 -16.49
C SER A 60 -17.61 11.16 -15.66
N ILE A 61 -17.16 12.01 -14.73
CA ILE A 61 -18.01 12.85 -13.89
C ILE A 61 -17.62 14.32 -14.02
N ARG A 62 -18.58 15.22 -13.83
CA ARG A 62 -18.31 16.66 -13.75
C ARG A 62 -18.10 17.06 -12.29
N LEU A 63 -17.04 17.81 -12.06
CA LEU A 63 -16.71 18.40 -10.77
C LEU A 63 -16.56 19.91 -10.95
N ASP A 64 -16.89 20.67 -9.92
CA ASP A 64 -16.66 22.11 -9.93
C ASP A 64 -15.17 22.43 -10.06
N ARG A 65 -14.89 23.58 -10.68
CA ARG A 65 -13.52 23.96 -11.05
C ARG A 65 -12.63 24.15 -9.83
N ASP A 66 -13.14 24.83 -8.82
CA ASP A 66 -12.47 25.11 -7.55
C ASP A 66 -12.19 23.83 -6.75
N VAL A 67 -13.13 22.90 -6.73
CA VAL A 67 -12.96 21.56 -6.14
C VAL A 67 -11.82 20.83 -6.84
N LEU A 68 -11.83 20.79 -8.18
CA LEU A 68 -10.78 20.12 -8.94
C LEU A 68 -9.41 20.79 -8.74
N GLU A 69 -9.34 22.12 -8.71
CA GLU A 69 -8.12 22.89 -8.44
C GLU A 69 -7.57 22.63 -7.03
N HIS A 70 -8.43 22.50 -6.03
CA HIS A 70 -8.02 22.13 -4.68
C HIS A 70 -7.35 20.74 -4.67
N PHE A 71 -8.02 19.74 -5.26
CA PHE A 71 -7.53 18.36 -5.23
C PHE A 71 -6.28 18.14 -6.07
N ARG A 72 -6.12 18.84 -7.20
CA ARG A 72 -4.93 18.76 -8.07
C ARG A 72 -3.61 19.13 -7.37
N LYS A 73 -3.66 19.82 -6.23
CA LYS A 73 -2.47 20.13 -5.40
C LYS A 73 -1.83 18.88 -4.78
N TYR A 74 -2.54 17.75 -4.75
CA TYR A 74 -2.07 16.53 -4.11
C TYR A 74 -1.71 15.43 -5.13
N PRO A 75 -0.69 14.60 -4.84
CA PRO A 75 -0.46 13.39 -5.62
C PRO A 75 -1.67 12.46 -5.53
N ARG A 76 -1.95 11.74 -6.61
CA ARG A 76 -3.06 10.76 -6.69
C ARG A 76 -4.43 11.34 -6.31
N TYR A 77 -4.70 12.59 -6.71
CA TYR A 77 -5.92 13.31 -6.36
C TYR A 77 -7.22 12.56 -6.67
N GLN A 78 -7.28 11.80 -7.76
CA GLN A 78 -8.45 10.96 -8.11
C GLN A 78 -8.71 9.88 -7.06
N THR A 79 -7.65 9.23 -6.54
CA THR A 79 -7.75 8.26 -5.45
C THR A 79 -8.29 8.92 -4.18
N ARG A 80 -7.87 10.16 -3.92
CA ARG A 80 -8.30 10.93 -2.74
C ARG A 80 -9.78 11.34 -2.82
N ILE A 81 -10.23 11.78 -3.99
CA ILE A 81 -11.65 12.07 -4.26
C ILE A 81 -12.50 10.82 -3.98
N ASN A 82 -12.10 9.67 -4.53
CA ASN A 82 -12.83 8.42 -4.32
C ASN A 82 -12.88 8.00 -2.83
N ALA A 83 -11.80 8.21 -2.07
CA ALA A 83 -11.78 7.90 -0.64
C ALA A 83 -12.78 8.76 0.16
N ILE A 84 -12.90 10.05 -0.18
CA ILE A 84 -13.85 10.96 0.46
C ILE A 84 -15.28 10.57 0.13
N LEU A 85 -15.59 10.29 -1.15
CA LEU A 85 -16.91 9.83 -1.57
C LEU A 85 -17.32 8.54 -0.86
N ARG A 86 -16.39 7.59 -0.70
CA ARG A 86 -16.63 6.36 0.06
C ARG A 86 -16.92 6.65 1.53
N ALA A 87 -16.15 7.53 2.17
CA ALA A 87 -16.37 7.88 3.58
C ALA A 87 -17.74 8.53 3.79
N ALA A 88 -18.17 9.42 2.89
CA ALA A 88 -19.50 10.02 2.91
C ALA A 88 -20.61 8.97 2.77
N MET A 89 -20.50 8.08 1.77
CA MET A 89 -21.45 6.97 1.55
C MET A 89 -21.56 6.06 2.78
N GLU A 90 -20.44 5.70 3.41
CA GLU A 90 -20.45 4.84 4.62
C GLU A 90 -21.02 5.57 5.84
N HIS A 91 -20.87 6.90 5.93
CA HIS A 91 -21.50 7.70 6.97
C HIS A 91 -23.02 7.74 6.80
N GLU A 92 -23.52 7.95 5.57
CA GLU A 92 -24.95 7.91 5.25
C GLU A 92 -25.57 6.55 5.58
N LYS A 93 -24.91 5.44 5.23
CA LYS A 93 -25.37 4.07 5.55
C LYS A 93 -25.46 3.77 7.04
N LYS A 94 -24.67 4.45 7.89
CA LYS A 94 -24.68 4.25 9.34
C LYS A 94 -25.68 5.16 10.06
N ALA A 95 -26.07 6.26 9.42
CA ALA A 95 -27.00 7.24 9.97
C ALA A 95 -28.48 6.91 9.66
N GLY A 96 -28.73 6.05 8.67
CA GLY A 96 -30.05 5.45 8.39
C GLY A 96 -30.18 4.06 9.01
#